data_AF-A0A850LQB5-F1
#
_entry.id   AF-A0A850LQB5-F1
#
_cell.length_a   1.000
_cell.length_b   1.000
_cell.length_c   1.000
_cell.angle_alpha   90.00
_cell.angle_beta   90.00
_cell.angle_gamma   90.00
#
_symmetry.space_group_name_H-M   'P 1'
#
loop_
_entity.id
_entity.type
_entity.pdbx_description
1 polymer ?
#
loop_
_entity_poly.entity_id
_entity_poly.type
_entity_poly.pdbx_seq_one_letter_code
_entity_poly.pdbx_strand_id
1 'polypeptide(L)'
;MEKIPLSIVNLLKKQKYHLVGHHSAIKKCRWTHNSLVHNRVCYKEKFYGVKSHRCLQITPSIIWCSHTCNFCWRIQPKDIKVNWNQTKISVPLDSPEEILDGCIREWRRILSGYKPSSHEKVGWKKWEEANQPFSVAISLSGEPTLYPYLGDLISECKKRNLISFLVSNGTFPGILKDIEEPNQLYISVISANEKLYKKICRPLIPDSWERLNKTFDLIPSFTCPTVFRLTLMHDMNLKNPEEFA
;
A
#
# COMPACT_ATOMS: atom_id res chain seq x y z
N MET A 1 -22.96 -4.18 -13.44
CA MET A 1 -21.68 -3.67 -12.93
C MET A 1 -20.81 -4.85 -12.52
N GLU A 2 -19.58 -4.91 -13.01
CA GLU A 2 -18.62 -5.94 -12.59
C GLU A 2 -18.30 -5.78 -11.10
N LYS A 3 -18.16 -6.91 -10.40
CA LYS A 3 -17.74 -7.00 -9.00
C LYS A 3 -16.52 -7.90 -8.93
N ILE A 4 -15.70 -7.75 -7.89
CA ILE A 4 -14.61 -8.69 -7.62
C ILE A 4 -15.22 -10.10 -7.46
N PRO A 5 -14.73 -11.13 -8.20
CA PRO A 5 -15.19 -12.50 -8.08
C PRO A 5 -15.24 -13.00 -6.64
N LEU A 6 -16.30 -13.73 -6.28
CA LEU A 6 -16.52 -14.19 -4.91
C LEU A 6 -15.38 -15.10 -4.39
N SER A 7 -14.75 -15.88 -5.27
CA SER A 7 -13.56 -16.69 -4.95
C SER A 7 -12.40 -15.84 -4.45
N ILE A 8 -12.13 -14.69 -5.10
CA ILE A 8 -11.10 -13.73 -4.71
C ILE A 8 -11.48 -13.07 -3.38
N VAL A 9 -12.73 -12.61 -3.25
CA VAL A 9 -13.23 -11.99 -2.02
C VAL A 9 -13.04 -12.92 -0.80
N ASN A 10 -13.38 -14.19 -0.94
CA ASN A 10 -13.25 -15.17 0.13
C ASN A 10 -11.78 -15.41 0.50
N LEU A 11 -10.88 -15.46 -0.48
CA LEU A 11 -9.44 -15.61 -0.21
C LEU A 11 -8.87 -14.38 0.52
N LEU A 12 -9.22 -13.17 0.08
CA LEU A 12 -8.82 -11.92 0.76
C LEU A 12 -9.30 -11.90 2.22
N LYS A 13 -10.56 -12.27 2.48
CA LYS A 13 -11.10 -12.38 3.84
C LYS A 13 -10.36 -13.42 4.69
N LYS A 14 -10.03 -14.59 4.14
CA LYS A 14 -9.20 -15.61 4.83
C LYS A 14 -7.84 -15.04 5.24
N GLN A 15 -7.24 -14.21 4.38
CA GLN A 15 -5.99 -13.51 4.64
C GLN A 15 -6.16 -12.25 5.52
N LYS A 16 -7.32 -12.07 6.16
CA LYS A 16 -7.65 -10.98 7.08
C LYS A 16 -7.63 -9.59 6.44
N TYR A 17 -7.88 -9.49 5.14
CA TYR A 17 -8.21 -8.22 4.50
C TYR A 17 -9.66 -7.85 4.82
N HIS A 18 -9.88 -6.58 5.10
CA HIS A 18 -11.20 -5.98 5.22
C HIS A 18 -11.44 -5.17 3.95
N LEU A 19 -12.33 -5.67 3.09
CA LEU A 19 -12.69 -4.98 1.86
C LEU A 19 -13.51 -3.74 2.19
N VAL A 20 -13.25 -2.66 1.45
CA VAL A 20 -13.92 -1.38 1.56
C VAL A 20 -14.41 -1.00 0.17
N GLY A 21 -15.71 -0.78 0.04
CA GLY A 21 -16.34 -0.48 -1.25
C GLY A 21 -16.13 -1.61 -2.27
N HIS A 22 -15.81 -1.24 -3.50
CA HIS A 22 -15.70 -2.13 -4.64
C HIS A 22 -14.26 -2.57 -4.93
N HIS A 23 -13.27 -1.71 -4.66
CA HIS A 23 -11.88 -1.92 -5.08
C HIS A 23 -10.82 -1.67 -3.98
N SER A 24 -11.24 -1.23 -2.81
CA SER A 24 -10.33 -0.83 -1.74
C SER A 24 -10.27 -1.86 -0.62
N ALA A 25 -9.22 -1.79 0.20
CA ALA A 25 -9.12 -2.63 1.40
C ALA A 25 -8.23 -1.99 2.47
N ILE A 26 -8.50 -2.38 3.71
CA ILE A 26 -7.62 -2.16 4.86
C ILE A 26 -7.18 -3.51 5.45
N LYS A 27 -5.98 -3.55 6.00
CA LYS A 27 -5.51 -4.68 6.81
C LYS A 27 -4.60 -4.15 7.90
N LYS A 28 -4.77 -4.67 9.10
CA LYS A 28 -3.89 -4.32 10.21
C LYS A 28 -2.49 -4.87 9.98
N CYS A 29 -1.50 -4.00 10.07
CA CYS A 29 -0.10 -4.35 10.00
C CYS A 29 0.29 -5.31 11.15
N ARG A 30 1.31 -6.15 10.91
CA ARG A 30 1.95 -6.96 11.96
C ARG A 30 2.44 -6.07 13.11
N TRP A 31 2.99 -4.91 12.78
CA TRP A 31 3.53 -3.97 13.76
C TRP A 31 2.48 -3.29 14.62
N THR A 32 1.24 -3.15 14.16
CA THR A 32 0.14 -2.68 15.01
C THR A 32 -0.10 -3.66 16.16
N HIS A 33 -0.11 -4.99 15.88
CA HIS A 33 -0.23 -6.00 16.94
C HIS A 33 0.95 -5.94 17.91
N ASN A 34 2.19 -5.90 17.38
CA ASN A 34 3.39 -5.80 18.20
C ASN A 34 3.40 -4.55 19.08
N SER A 35 2.89 -3.42 18.57
CA SER A 35 2.78 -2.20 19.36
C SER A 35 1.73 -2.36 20.45
N LEU A 36 0.51 -2.79 20.10
CA LEU A 36 -0.59 -2.91 21.06
C LEU A 36 -0.32 -3.94 22.17
N VAL A 37 0.25 -5.09 21.83
CA VAL A 37 0.35 -6.26 22.73
C VAL A 37 1.73 -6.39 23.38
N HIS A 38 2.79 -5.97 22.68
CA HIS A 38 4.17 -6.19 23.13
C HIS A 38 4.94 -4.89 23.34
N ASN A 39 4.30 -3.72 23.19
CA ASN A 39 4.96 -2.42 23.26
C ASN A 39 6.18 -2.29 22.34
N ARG A 40 6.18 -3.00 21.21
CA ARG A 40 7.24 -2.93 20.19
C ARG A 40 6.81 -2.06 19.02
N VAL A 41 7.71 -1.21 18.56
CA VAL A 41 7.44 -0.23 17.49
C VAL A 41 8.08 -0.65 16.16
N CYS A 42 7.47 -0.25 15.05
CA CYS A 42 8.05 -0.49 13.72
C CYS A 42 9.23 0.46 13.45
N TYR A 43 10.00 0.15 12.41
CA TYR A 43 11.14 0.98 12.03
C TYR A 43 10.72 2.42 11.66
N LYS A 44 9.54 2.61 11.04
CA LYS A 44 9.06 3.94 10.68
C LYS A 44 8.81 4.81 11.89
N GLU A 45 8.38 4.23 13.01
CA GLU A 45 8.21 4.97 14.27
C GLU A 45 9.56 5.45 14.82
N LYS A 46 10.61 4.64 14.67
CA LYS A 46 11.98 5.02 15.05
C LYS A 46 12.59 6.06 14.11
N PHE A 47 12.35 5.95 12.81
CA PHE A 47 13.00 6.79 11.81
C PHE A 47 12.27 8.11 11.53
N TYR A 48 10.94 8.08 11.57
CA TYR A 48 10.08 9.20 11.11
C TYR A 48 9.06 9.64 12.17
N GLY A 49 9.07 9.06 13.37
CA GLY A 49 8.20 9.48 14.48
C GLY A 49 6.72 9.06 14.35
N VAL A 50 6.33 8.33 13.30
CA VAL A 50 4.95 7.81 13.16
C VAL A 50 4.59 6.85 14.29
N LYS A 51 3.30 6.64 14.55
CA LYS A 51 2.85 5.71 15.61
C LYS A 51 2.33 4.42 15.03
N SER A 52 3.03 3.32 15.30
CA SER A 52 2.77 1.99 14.69
C SER A 52 1.37 1.45 15.01
N HIS A 53 0.85 1.76 16.22
CA HIS A 53 -0.52 1.39 16.62
C HIS A 53 -1.60 2.33 16.08
N ARG A 54 -1.22 3.44 15.42
CA ARG A 54 -2.14 4.45 14.86
C ARG A 54 -1.96 4.61 13.34
N CYS A 55 -1.38 3.60 12.68
CA CYS A 55 -1.11 3.59 11.25
C CYS A 55 -2.11 2.69 10.52
N LEU A 56 -2.90 3.28 9.63
CA LEU A 56 -3.91 2.60 8.82
C LEU A 56 -3.29 2.15 7.52
N GLN A 57 -3.06 0.85 7.35
CA GLN A 57 -2.51 0.32 6.12
C GLN A 57 -3.62 -0.02 5.13
N ILE A 58 -3.74 0.77 4.06
CA ILE A 58 -4.83 0.70 3.09
C ILE A 58 -4.30 0.52 1.65
N THR A 59 -5.21 0.22 0.74
CA THR A 59 -5.00 0.32 -0.71
C THR A 59 -6.31 0.67 -1.42
N PRO A 60 -6.28 1.55 -2.43
CA PRO A 60 -7.41 1.80 -3.32
C PRO A 60 -7.43 0.87 -4.55
N SER A 61 -6.56 -0.15 -4.62
CA SER A 61 -6.45 -1.00 -5.83
C SER A 61 -6.07 -2.45 -5.49
N ILE A 62 -6.83 -3.08 -4.58
CA ILE A 62 -6.45 -4.33 -3.90
C ILE A 62 -5.87 -5.45 -4.79
N ILE A 63 -6.48 -5.72 -5.95
CA ILE A 63 -6.07 -6.79 -6.88
C ILE A 63 -5.52 -6.30 -8.22
N TRP A 64 -5.33 -4.99 -8.39
CA TRP A 64 -4.85 -4.40 -9.64
C TRP A 64 -3.44 -3.86 -9.49
N CYS A 65 -2.57 -4.20 -10.43
CA CYS A 65 -1.17 -3.79 -10.47
C CYS A 65 -0.63 -3.94 -11.89
N SER A 66 0.36 -3.13 -12.25
CA SER A 66 1.12 -3.26 -13.50
C SER A 66 2.17 -4.37 -13.46
N HIS A 67 2.39 -5.02 -12.31
CA HIS A 67 3.40 -6.07 -12.11
C HIS A 67 2.84 -7.38 -11.56
N THR A 68 3.53 -8.48 -11.85
CA THR A 68 3.31 -9.81 -11.24
C THR A 68 4.57 -10.32 -10.54
N CYS A 69 5.15 -9.47 -9.68
CA CYS A 69 6.46 -9.72 -9.09
C CYS A 69 6.54 -11.07 -8.38
N ASN A 70 7.72 -11.69 -8.41
CA ASN A 70 7.97 -13.00 -7.78
C ASN A 70 7.77 -12.98 -6.26
N PHE A 71 8.02 -11.84 -5.62
CA PHE A 71 7.92 -11.66 -4.17
C PHE A 71 6.59 -11.03 -3.72
N CYS A 72 5.71 -10.67 -4.65
CA CYS A 72 4.49 -9.95 -4.31
C CYS A 72 3.45 -10.92 -3.74
N TRP A 73 3.00 -10.65 -2.51
CA TRP A 73 1.97 -11.41 -1.80
C TRP A 73 0.53 -11.11 -2.26
N ARG A 74 0.36 -10.22 -3.26
CA ARG A 74 -0.94 -9.96 -3.89
C ARG A 74 -1.41 -11.23 -4.59
N ILE A 75 -2.70 -11.53 -4.49
CA ILE A 75 -3.32 -12.63 -5.25
C ILE A 75 -3.16 -12.36 -6.74
N GLN A 76 -2.55 -13.32 -7.44
CA GLN A 76 -2.33 -13.29 -8.89
C GLN A 76 -3.22 -14.33 -9.58
N PRO A 77 -3.56 -14.16 -10.87
CA PRO A 77 -4.38 -15.11 -11.62
C PRO A 77 -3.91 -16.57 -11.51
N LYS A 78 -2.60 -16.79 -11.57
CA LYS A 78 -1.96 -18.11 -11.44
C LYS A 78 -2.22 -18.80 -10.10
N ASP A 79 -2.43 -18.04 -9.02
CA ASP A 79 -2.58 -18.59 -7.66
C ASP A 79 -3.95 -19.25 -7.48
N ILE A 80 -4.95 -18.79 -8.24
CA ILE A 80 -6.35 -19.20 -8.10
C ILE A 80 -6.99 -19.70 -9.40
N LYS A 81 -6.23 -19.74 -10.50
CA LYS A 81 -6.69 -20.14 -11.85
C LYS A 81 -7.89 -19.32 -12.34
N VAL A 82 -7.96 -18.05 -11.96
CA VAL A 82 -9.00 -17.10 -12.39
C VAL A 82 -8.31 -15.93 -13.08
N ASN A 83 -8.70 -15.62 -14.31
CA ASN A 83 -8.12 -14.51 -15.08
C ASN A 83 -8.98 -13.25 -14.98
N TRP A 84 -8.32 -12.10 -14.84
CA TRP A 84 -8.93 -10.78 -14.94
C TRP A 84 -7.90 -9.77 -15.48
N ASN A 85 -8.37 -8.62 -15.94
CA ASN A 85 -7.48 -7.51 -16.28
C ASN A 85 -6.89 -6.91 -15.00
N GLN A 86 -5.60 -7.17 -14.75
CA GLN A 86 -4.90 -6.66 -13.57
C GLN A 86 -4.44 -5.20 -13.70
N THR A 87 -4.36 -4.65 -14.91
CA THR A 87 -3.78 -3.32 -15.14
C THR A 87 -4.82 -2.20 -15.17
N LYS A 88 -6.11 -2.53 -15.02
CA LYS A 88 -7.21 -1.57 -14.99
C LYS A 88 -8.28 -1.98 -13.99
N ILE A 89 -8.68 -1.07 -13.10
CA ILE A 89 -9.81 -1.29 -12.20
C ILE A 89 -11.08 -1.40 -13.04
N SER A 90 -11.74 -2.56 -12.99
CA SER A 90 -12.92 -2.86 -13.83
C SER A 90 -14.25 -2.80 -13.06
N VAL A 91 -14.21 -2.43 -11.79
CA VAL A 91 -15.38 -2.25 -10.92
C VAL A 91 -15.69 -0.75 -10.76
N PRO A 92 -16.87 -0.36 -10.26
CA PRO A 92 -17.17 1.04 -9.95
C PRO A 92 -16.10 1.65 -9.06
N LEU A 93 -15.74 2.90 -9.32
CA LEU A 93 -14.77 3.65 -8.54
C LEU A 93 -15.50 4.34 -7.38
N ASP A 94 -15.14 3.97 -6.16
CA ASP A 94 -15.59 4.63 -4.94
C ASP A 94 -14.89 5.98 -4.81
N SER A 95 -15.54 6.95 -4.17
CA SER A 95 -14.94 8.26 -3.90
C SER A 95 -13.85 8.19 -2.82
N PRO A 96 -12.90 9.14 -2.81
CA PRO A 96 -11.89 9.26 -1.75
C PRO A 96 -12.45 9.25 -0.32
N GLU A 97 -13.57 9.94 -0.10
CA GLU A 97 -14.27 10.03 1.18
C GLU A 97 -14.82 8.66 1.60
N GLU A 98 -15.56 7.98 0.71
CA GLU A 98 -16.10 6.64 0.97
C GLU A 98 -15.01 5.62 1.30
N ILE A 99 -13.87 5.69 0.60
CA ILE A 99 -12.72 4.81 0.86
C ILE A 99 -12.16 5.09 2.26
N LEU A 100 -11.90 6.36 2.60
CA LEU A 100 -11.26 6.71 3.86
C LEU A 100 -12.19 6.44 5.07
N ASP A 101 -13.48 6.78 4.96
CA ASP A 101 -14.48 6.48 5.99
C ASP A 101 -14.68 4.98 6.18
N GLY A 102 -14.75 4.23 5.08
CA GLY A 102 -14.81 2.78 5.12
C GLY A 102 -13.58 2.16 5.79
N CYS A 103 -12.38 2.68 5.48
CA CYS A 103 -11.14 2.22 6.10
C CYS A 103 -11.10 2.54 7.60
N ILE A 104 -11.54 3.74 8.04
CA ILE A 104 -11.59 4.11 9.47
C ILE A 104 -12.62 3.27 10.22
N ARG A 105 -13.77 2.99 9.61
CA ARG A 105 -14.79 2.10 10.19
C ARG A 105 -14.26 0.68 10.38
N GLU A 106 -13.65 0.11 9.33
CA GLU A 106 -13.06 -1.23 9.41
C GLU A 106 -11.83 -1.27 10.35
N TRP A 107 -11.07 -0.18 10.45
CA TRP A 107 -10.00 -0.04 11.45
C TRP A 107 -10.53 -0.18 12.87
N ARG A 108 -11.60 0.55 13.23
CA ARG A 108 -12.28 0.43 14.53
C ARG A 108 -12.82 -0.98 14.77
N ARG A 109 -13.35 -1.63 13.72
CA ARG A 109 -13.79 -3.03 13.78
C ARG A 109 -12.63 -3.98 14.05
N ILE A 110 -11.46 -3.75 13.46
CA ILE A 110 -10.27 -4.56 13.74
C ILE A 110 -9.81 -4.34 15.19
N LEU A 111 -9.81 -3.09 15.66
CA LEU A 111 -9.40 -2.73 17.03
C LEU A 111 -10.37 -3.22 18.11
N SER A 112 -11.63 -3.52 17.79
CA SER A 112 -12.55 -4.12 18.76
C SER A 112 -12.04 -5.47 19.30
N GLY A 113 -11.31 -6.23 18.48
CA GLY A 113 -10.61 -7.46 18.90
C GLY A 113 -9.39 -7.23 19.80
N TYR A 114 -8.99 -5.98 20.01
CA TYR A 114 -7.91 -5.56 20.91
C TYR A 114 -8.42 -4.80 22.12
N LYS A 115 -9.74 -4.75 22.35
CA LYS A 115 -10.32 -4.02 23.47
C LYS A 115 -9.78 -4.59 24.80
N PRO A 116 -9.24 -3.76 25.71
CA PRO A 116 -8.64 -4.24 26.96
C PRO A 116 -9.55 -5.14 27.81
N SER A 117 -10.87 -4.92 27.76
CA SER A 117 -11.87 -5.77 28.44
C SER A 117 -11.88 -7.23 27.97
N SER A 118 -11.27 -7.52 26.82
CA SER A 118 -11.24 -8.85 26.20
C SER A 118 -9.83 -9.26 25.78
N HIS A 119 -8.84 -8.40 26.00
CA HIS A 119 -7.45 -8.61 25.60
C HIS A 119 -6.50 -7.97 26.62
N GLU A 120 -6.30 -8.65 27.76
CA GLU A 120 -5.59 -8.15 28.97
C GLU A 120 -4.19 -7.57 28.72
N LYS A 121 -3.50 -8.03 27.68
CA LYS A 121 -2.17 -7.52 27.29
C LYS A 121 -2.19 -6.11 26.67
N VAL A 122 -3.35 -5.54 26.39
CA VAL A 122 -3.50 -4.22 25.76
C VAL A 122 -3.98 -3.21 26.81
N GLY A 123 -3.25 -2.12 27.01
CA GLY A 123 -3.65 -1.05 27.92
C GLY A 123 -4.70 -0.11 27.33
N TRP A 124 -5.60 0.40 28.19
CA TRP A 124 -6.68 1.34 27.82
C TRP A 124 -6.22 2.54 27.01
N LYS A 125 -5.26 3.30 27.55
CA LYS A 125 -4.71 4.48 26.88
C LYS A 125 -4.21 4.17 25.46
N LYS A 126 -3.49 3.06 25.27
CA LYS A 126 -2.91 2.70 23.97
C LYS A 126 -3.98 2.25 22.97
N TRP A 127 -5.02 1.57 23.45
CA TRP A 127 -6.16 1.19 22.63
C TRP A 127 -7.01 2.41 22.22
N GLU A 128 -7.22 3.36 23.12
CA GLU A 128 -7.92 4.63 22.84
C GLU A 128 -7.15 5.46 21.80
N GLU A 129 -5.82 5.60 21.98
CA GLU A 129 -4.95 6.23 20.99
C GLU A 129 -5.03 5.55 19.62
N ALA A 130 -5.05 4.21 19.59
CA ALA A 130 -5.17 3.45 18.34
C ALA A 130 -6.49 3.72 17.62
N ASN A 131 -7.58 3.94 18.34
CA ASN A 131 -8.88 4.30 17.77
C ASN A 131 -8.93 5.70 17.16
N GLN A 132 -7.88 6.51 17.36
CA GLN A 132 -7.65 7.78 16.71
C GLN A 132 -6.50 7.64 15.71
N PRO A 133 -6.76 7.31 14.43
CA PRO A 133 -5.77 7.27 13.36
C PRO A 133 -4.81 8.47 13.39
N PHE A 134 -3.53 8.25 13.13
CA PHE A 134 -2.52 9.31 13.02
C PHE A 134 -1.91 9.35 11.61
N SER A 135 -1.77 8.18 10.99
CA SER A 135 -1.17 8.06 9.66
C SER A 135 -1.90 7.04 8.81
N VAL A 136 -1.83 7.22 7.49
CA VAL A 136 -2.38 6.33 6.48
C VAL A 136 -1.24 5.87 5.58
N ALA A 137 -1.01 4.57 5.51
CA ALA A 137 -0.04 3.96 4.62
C ALA A 137 -0.75 3.34 3.40
N ILE A 138 -0.78 4.07 2.30
CA ILE A 138 -1.32 3.66 1.00
C ILE A 138 -0.30 2.73 0.33
N SER A 139 -0.31 1.47 0.76
CA SER A 139 0.80 0.54 0.50
C SER A 139 0.45 -0.94 0.72
N LEU A 140 -0.84 -1.27 0.89
CA LEU A 140 -1.23 -2.61 1.33
C LEU A 140 -1.01 -3.69 0.27
N SER A 141 -1.51 -3.48 -0.96
CA SER A 141 -1.44 -4.42 -2.07
C SER A 141 -1.89 -3.70 -3.34
N GLY A 142 -1.49 -4.20 -4.51
CA GLY A 142 -1.77 -3.55 -5.78
C GLY A 142 -0.87 -2.35 -6.04
N GLU A 143 -1.16 -1.63 -7.14
CA GLU A 143 -0.51 -0.37 -7.49
C GLU A 143 -1.49 0.79 -7.22
N PRO A 144 -1.27 1.64 -6.21
CA PRO A 144 -2.20 2.71 -5.87
C PRO A 144 -2.43 3.72 -7.00
N THR A 145 -1.43 3.97 -7.86
CA THR A 145 -1.56 4.94 -8.97
C THR A 145 -2.52 4.48 -10.08
N LEU A 146 -3.07 3.26 -9.99
CA LEU A 146 -4.17 2.82 -10.86
C LEU A 146 -5.53 3.41 -10.45
N TYR A 147 -5.65 3.93 -9.22
CA TYR A 147 -6.84 4.63 -8.77
C TYR A 147 -6.79 6.09 -9.25
N PRO A 148 -7.74 6.54 -10.10
CA PRO A 148 -7.64 7.85 -10.75
C PRO A 148 -7.78 9.03 -9.80
N TYR A 149 -8.47 8.87 -8.67
CA TYR A 149 -8.65 9.93 -7.67
C TYR A 149 -7.62 9.81 -6.51
N LEU A 150 -6.43 9.28 -6.78
CA LEU A 150 -5.40 9.07 -5.75
C LEU A 150 -4.95 10.39 -5.11
N GLY A 151 -4.80 11.47 -5.90
CA GLY A 151 -4.48 12.80 -5.38
C GLY A 151 -5.56 13.30 -4.42
N ASP A 152 -6.84 13.12 -4.78
CA ASP A 152 -7.95 13.49 -3.90
C ASP A 152 -7.98 12.65 -2.62
N LEU A 153 -7.62 11.37 -2.67
CA LEU A 153 -7.47 10.53 -1.47
C LEU A 153 -6.35 11.01 -0.53
N ILE A 154 -5.25 11.52 -1.09
CA ILE A 154 -4.19 12.15 -0.30
C ILE A 154 -4.69 13.48 0.29
N SER A 155 -5.42 14.28 -0.48
CA SER A 155 -6.06 15.52 -0.02
C SER A 155 -7.05 15.26 1.11
N GLU A 156 -7.87 14.20 1.03
CA GLU A 156 -8.77 13.77 2.10
C GLU A 156 -8.02 13.37 3.38
N CYS A 157 -6.86 12.70 3.26
CA CYS A 157 -6.01 12.44 4.42
C CYS A 157 -5.54 13.75 5.06
N LYS A 158 -5.08 14.71 4.26
CA LYS A 158 -4.60 16.02 4.70
C LYS A 158 -5.70 16.83 5.41
N LYS A 159 -6.91 16.89 4.84
CA LYS A 159 -8.09 17.55 5.45
C LYS A 159 -8.41 17.00 6.84
N ARG A 160 -8.16 15.71 7.07
CA ARG A 160 -8.39 15.03 8.35
C ARG A 160 -7.16 15.01 9.26
N ASN A 161 -6.13 15.80 8.95
CA ASN A 161 -4.87 15.87 9.69
C ASN A 161 -4.16 14.50 9.83
N LEU A 162 -4.26 13.64 8.81
CA LEU A 162 -3.62 12.34 8.76
C LEU A 162 -2.34 12.41 7.93
N ILE A 163 -1.24 11.88 8.47
CA ILE A 163 0.02 11.76 7.72
C ILE A 163 -0.13 10.66 6.68
N SER A 164 -0.02 11.00 5.40
CA SER A 164 -0.13 10.06 4.28
C SER A 164 1.24 9.56 3.81
N PHE A 165 1.36 8.26 3.60
CA PHE A 165 2.50 7.61 2.97
C PHE A 165 2.02 6.92 1.71
N LEU A 166 2.58 7.28 0.56
CA LEU A 166 2.32 6.60 -0.71
C LEU A 166 3.47 5.67 -1.04
N VAL A 167 3.17 4.42 -1.40
CA VAL A 167 4.14 3.48 -1.96
C VAL A 167 3.69 3.09 -3.36
N SER A 168 4.49 3.42 -4.37
CA SER A 168 4.25 3.06 -5.77
C SER A 168 5.41 2.25 -6.34
N ASN A 169 5.14 1.47 -7.38
CA ASN A 169 6.16 0.83 -8.22
C ASN A 169 6.70 1.75 -9.34
N GLY A 170 6.22 2.99 -9.43
CA GLY A 170 6.74 4.02 -10.34
C GLY A 170 6.36 3.83 -11.82
N THR A 171 5.38 2.99 -12.13
CA THR A 171 5.05 2.68 -13.54
C THR A 171 4.00 3.61 -14.17
N PHE A 172 3.56 4.63 -13.44
CA PHE A 172 2.59 5.62 -13.92
C PHE A 172 3.10 7.05 -13.66
N PRO A 173 4.20 7.47 -14.32
CA PRO A 173 4.82 8.78 -14.10
C PRO A 173 3.86 9.95 -14.32
N GLY A 174 2.93 9.86 -15.28
CA GLY A 174 1.94 10.92 -15.51
C GLY A 174 1.02 11.17 -14.31
N ILE A 175 0.61 10.10 -13.61
CA ILE A 175 -0.19 10.24 -12.39
C ILE A 175 0.63 10.84 -11.26
N LEU A 176 1.89 10.40 -11.12
CA LEU A 176 2.79 10.92 -10.08
C LEU A 176 3.14 12.39 -10.29
N LYS A 177 3.30 12.83 -11.53
CA LYS A 177 3.67 14.22 -11.86
C LYS A 177 2.66 15.24 -11.35
N ASP A 178 1.37 14.94 -11.45
CA ASP A 178 0.27 15.88 -11.18
C ASP A 178 -0.46 15.58 -9.86
N ILE A 179 0.11 14.73 -9.00
CA ILE A 179 -0.55 14.29 -7.76
C ILE A 179 -0.46 15.35 -6.66
N GLU A 180 -1.50 15.46 -5.82
CA GLU A 180 -1.33 16.08 -4.49
C GLU A 180 -0.27 15.29 -3.72
N GLU A 181 0.80 15.96 -3.33
CA GLU A 181 1.94 15.29 -2.71
C GLU A 181 1.57 14.66 -1.36
N PRO A 182 1.91 13.39 -1.10
CA PRO A 182 1.75 12.78 0.22
C PRO A 182 2.75 13.41 1.20
N ASN A 183 2.59 13.14 2.50
CA ASN A 183 3.62 13.56 3.46
C ASN A 183 4.97 12.86 3.24
N GLN A 184 4.95 11.68 2.61
CA GLN A 184 6.17 10.99 2.17
C GLN A 184 5.87 10.02 1.02
N LEU A 185 6.66 10.11 -0.05
CA LEU A 185 6.56 9.27 -1.24
C LEU A 185 7.64 8.17 -1.23
N TYR A 186 7.23 6.93 -1.49
CA TYR A 186 8.12 5.80 -1.68
C TYR A 186 8.00 5.25 -3.09
N ILE A 187 9.12 5.16 -3.80
CA ILE A 187 9.21 4.39 -5.05
C ILE A 187 9.93 3.07 -4.77
N SER A 188 9.26 1.97 -5.07
CA SER A 188 9.84 0.63 -4.90
C SER A 188 10.74 0.30 -6.09
N VAL A 189 12.05 0.34 -5.85
CA VAL A 189 13.08 0.02 -6.86
C VAL A 189 13.58 -1.39 -6.60
N ILE A 190 13.32 -2.29 -7.54
CA ILE A 190 13.59 -3.73 -7.36
C ILE A 190 14.85 -4.17 -8.09
N SER A 191 15.25 -3.44 -9.12
CA SER A 191 16.30 -3.85 -10.03
C SER A 191 17.03 -2.62 -10.54
N ALA A 192 18.34 -2.76 -10.74
CA ALA A 192 19.20 -1.73 -11.31
C ALA A 192 19.19 -1.71 -12.84
N ASN A 193 18.84 -2.83 -13.49
CA ASN A 193 18.77 -2.91 -14.95
C ASN A 193 17.47 -3.56 -15.44
N GLU A 194 17.16 -3.34 -16.72
CA GLU A 194 15.92 -3.79 -17.35
C GLU A 194 15.76 -5.32 -17.37
N LYS A 195 16.85 -6.04 -17.64
CA LYS A 195 16.84 -7.51 -17.74
C LYS A 195 16.39 -8.13 -16.42
N LEU A 196 16.98 -7.68 -15.31
CA LEU A 196 16.64 -8.14 -13.98
C LEU A 196 15.25 -7.65 -13.55
N TYR A 197 14.85 -6.43 -13.94
CA TYR A 197 13.51 -5.90 -13.73
C TYR A 197 12.44 -6.79 -14.36
N LYS A 198 12.58 -7.12 -15.65
CA LYS A 198 11.66 -8.00 -16.38
C LYS A 198 11.57 -9.38 -15.72
N LYS A 199 12.71 -9.92 -15.26
CA LYS A 199 12.79 -11.23 -14.57
C LYS A 199 12.06 -11.24 -13.22
N ILE A 200 12.22 -10.18 -12.41
CA ILE A 200 11.72 -10.13 -11.04
C ILE A 200 10.30 -9.55 -10.96
N CYS A 201 10.09 -8.37 -11.56
CA CYS A 201 8.83 -7.63 -11.48
C CYS A 201 7.76 -8.19 -12.43
N ARG A 202 8.17 -8.88 -13.51
CA ARG A 202 7.27 -9.48 -14.51
C ARG A 202 6.18 -8.49 -14.93
N PRO A 203 6.58 -7.39 -15.61
CA PRO A 203 5.67 -6.32 -15.95
C PRO A 203 4.56 -6.80 -16.88
N LEU A 204 3.36 -6.29 -16.67
CA LEU A 204 2.17 -6.54 -17.48
C LEU A 204 1.96 -5.46 -18.55
N ILE A 205 2.69 -4.34 -18.46
CA ILE A 205 2.71 -3.29 -19.47
C ILE A 205 4.08 -3.29 -20.19
N PRO A 206 4.14 -3.21 -21.53
CA PRO A 206 5.39 -3.39 -22.28
C PRO A 206 6.48 -2.36 -21.94
N ASP A 207 6.11 -1.08 -21.77
CA ASP A 207 6.99 0.06 -21.55
C ASP A 207 7.23 0.37 -20.06
N SER A 208 7.05 -0.64 -19.19
CA SER A 208 7.06 -0.47 -17.74
C SER A 208 8.41 -0.01 -17.19
N TRP A 209 9.52 -0.37 -17.84
CA TRP A 209 10.87 -0.01 -17.41
C TRP A 209 11.17 1.45 -17.76
N GLU A 210 10.85 1.86 -18.97
CA GLU A 210 10.98 3.22 -19.48
C GLU A 210 10.13 4.19 -18.65
N ARG A 211 8.92 3.77 -18.25
CA ARG A 211 8.07 4.53 -17.34
C ARG A 211 8.68 4.71 -15.95
N LEU A 212 9.31 3.67 -15.41
CA LEU A 212 10.01 3.76 -14.13
C LEU A 212 11.17 4.76 -14.21
N ASN A 213 11.95 4.75 -15.29
CA ASN A 213 13.02 5.73 -15.51
C ASN A 213 12.47 7.15 -15.58
N LYS A 214 11.36 7.37 -16.29
CA LYS A 214 10.66 8.67 -16.28
C LYS A 214 10.21 9.07 -14.87
N THR A 215 9.78 8.12 -14.04
CA THR A 215 9.49 8.42 -12.64
C THR A 215 10.73 8.84 -11.88
N PHE A 216 11.91 8.27 -12.13
CA PHE A 216 13.17 8.72 -11.52
C PHE A 216 13.49 10.17 -11.90
N ASP A 217 13.32 10.54 -13.16
CA ASP A 217 13.52 11.92 -13.63
C ASP A 217 12.57 12.92 -12.95
N LEU A 218 11.39 12.47 -12.51
CA LEU A 218 10.41 13.28 -11.79
C LEU A 218 10.72 13.44 -10.30
N ILE A 219 11.53 12.59 -9.68
CA ILE A 219 11.75 12.63 -8.22
C ILE A 219 12.26 13.98 -7.72
N PRO A 220 13.19 14.68 -8.40
CA PRO A 220 13.63 16.01 -7.98
C PRO A 220 12.53 17.08 -8.00
N SER A 221 11.41 16.86 -8.68
CA SER A 221 10.30 17.84 -8.71
C SER A 221 9.37 17.77 -7.50
N PHE A 222 9.48 16.73 -6.68
CA PHE A 222 8.66 16.61 -5.46
C PHE A 222 9.22 17.44 -4.32
N THR A 223 8.34 18.09 -3.58
CA THR A 223 8.68 18.87 -2.37
C THR A 223 8.61 18.04 -1.10
N CYS A 224 7.80 16.98 -1.08
CA CYS A 224 7.72 16.02 0.01
C CYS A 224 8.98 15.15 0.08
N PRO A 225 9.33 14.60 1.26
CA PRO A 225 10.39 13.61 1.36
C PRO A 225 10.12 12.40 0.46
N THR A 226 11.09 12.10 -0.41
CA THR A 226 11.05 10.95 -1.32
C THR A 226 12.01 9.85 -0.84
N VAL A 227 11.61 8.59 -1.01
CA VAL A 227 12.40 7.42 -0.61
C VAL A 227 12.42 6.38 -1.72
N PHE A 228 13.61 6.04 -2.21
CA PHE A 228 13.80 4.81 -2.95
C PHE A 228 13.89 3.64 -1.98
N ARG A 229 12.99 2.66 -2.13
CA ARG A 229 12.96 1.47 -1.28
C ARG A 229 13.37 0.24 -2.07
N LEU A 230 14.54 -0.29 -1.74
CA LEU A 230 15.07 -1.52 -2.30
C LEU A 230 14.54 -2.74 -1.53
N THR A 231 13.91 -3.67 -2.25
CA THR A 231 13.55 -4.99 -1.69
C THR A 231 14.56 -6.01 -2.18
N LEU A 232 15.55 -6.31 -1.33
CA LEU A 232 16.67 -7.17 -1.68
C LEU A 232 16.37 -8.64 -1.36
N MET A 233 16.65 -9.51 -2.31
CA MET A 233 16.43 -10.95 -2.29
C MET A 233 17.74 -11.65 -2.62
N HIS A 234 18.12 -12.56 -1.73
CA HIS A 234 19.28 -13.42 -1.91
C HIS A 234 19.23 -14.13 -3.27
N ASP A 235 20.38 -14.25 -3.94
CA ASP A 235 20.55 -14.82 -5.29
C ASP A 235 19.75 -14.19 -6.43
N MET A 236 19.01 -13.11 -6.19
CA MET A 236 18.21 -12.43 -7.21
C MET A 236 18.77 -11.05 -7.55
N ASN A 237 18.59 -10.07 -6.66
CA ASN A 237 18.97 -8.67 -6.87
C ASN A 237 19.91 -8.13 -5.79
N LEU A 238 20.36 -8.97 -4.85
CA LEU A 238 21.42 -8.64 -3.90
C LEU A 238 22.80 -8.94 -4.54
N LYS A 239 23.10 -8.26 -5.65
CA LYS A 239 24.35 -8.34 -6.41
C LYS A 239 24.64 -6.96 -7.00
N ASN A 240 25.90 -6.64 -7.23
CA ASN A 240 26.35 -5.42 -7.92
C ASN A 240 25.71 -4.13 -7.37
N PRO A 241 25.92 -3.79 -6.07
CA PRO A 241 25.32 -2.61 -5.46
C PRO A 241 25.63 -1.30 -6.20
N GLU A 242 26.77 -1.23 -6.90
CA GLU A 242 27.18 -0.12 -7.75
C GLU A 242 26.19 0.20 -8.88
N GLU A 243 25.40 -0.77 -9.35
CA GLU A 243 24.39 -0.51 -10.38
C GLU A 243 23.18 0.28 -9.84
N PHE A 244 23.00 0.34 -8.51
CA PHE A 244 21.93 1.13 -7.86
C PHE A 244 22.38 2.55 -7.46
N ALA A 245 23.66 2.88 -7.64
CA ALA A 245 24.28 4.13 -7.20
C ALA A 245 24.05 5.29 -8.17
#